data_AF-A0A357N8K6-F1
#
_entry.id   AF-A0A357N8K6-F1
#
_cell.length_a   1.000
_cell.length_b   1.000
_cell.length_c   1.000
_cell.angle_alpha   90.00
_cell.angle_beta   90.00
_cell.angle_gamma   90.00
#
_symmetry.space_group_name_H-M   'P 1'
#
loop_
_entity.id
_entity.type
_entity.pdbx_description
1 polymer ?
#
loop_
_entity_poly.entity_id
_entity_poly.type
_entity_poly.pdbx_seq_one_letter_code
_entity_poly.pdbx_strand_id
1 'polypeptide(L)'
;EEAETHPRRNVLTRAVGTEPEAEVDVGCRALLPGDQVVLCTDGLTNFLTGEEIAAAATAGADPDETVKYLIDLAKNRGGFDNITVILIDNR
;
A
#
# COMPACT_ATOMS: atom_id res chain seq x y z
N GLU A 1 -3.95 -12.90 -12.67
CA GLU A 1 -5.29 -12.45 -13.09
C GLU A 1 -6.44 -13.07 -12.29
N GLU A 2 -6.45 -14.38 -11.98
CA GLU A 2 -7.55 -14.98 -11.17
C GLU A 2 -7.59 -14.57 -9.69
N ALA A 3 -6.45 -14.19 -9.08
CA ALA A 3 -6.39 -13.80 -7.66
C ALA A 3 -7.02 -12.42 -7.38
N GLU A 4 -6.95 -11.49 -8.33
CA GLU A 4 -7.40 -10.10 -8.13
C GLU A 4 -8.93 -9.97 -8.11
N THR A 5 -9.64 -10.92 -8.74
CA THR A 5 -11.10 -10.90 -8.86
C THR A 5 -11.80 -11.97 -8.00
N HIS A 6 -11.04 -12.75 -7.23
CA HIS A 6 -11.60 -13.83 -6.44
C HIS A 6 -12.45 -13.31 -5.26
N PRO A 7 -13.66 -13.86 -5.01
CA PRO A 7 -14.55 -13.41 -3.92
C PRO A 7 -13.96 -13.55 -2.51
N ARG A 8 -12.83 -14.26 -2.36
CA ARG A 8 -12.08 -14.44 -1.10
C ARG A 8 -10.69 -13.82 -1.13
N ARG A 9 -10.42 -12.84 -2.02
CA ARG A 9 -9.09 -12.25 -2.19
C ARG A 9 -8.51 -11.60 -0.92
N ASN A 10 -9.37 -11.16 0.00
CA ASN A 10 -8.97 -10.55 1.28
C ASN A 10 -8.90 -11.56 2.45
N VAL A 11 -9.04 -12.87 2.20
CA VAL A 11 -8.91 -13.86 3.28
C VAL A 11 -7.44 -14.00 3.67
N LEU A 12 -7.11 -13.54 4.86
CA LEU A 12 -5.77 -13.67 5.43
C LEU A 12 -5.52 -15.11 5.89
N THR A 13 -4.37 -15.66 5.51
CA THR A 13 -3.89 -16.98 5.97
C THR A 13 -2.97 -16.87 7.19
N ARG A 14 -2.41 -15.68 7.44
CA ARG A 14 -1.52 -15.36 8.57
C ARG A 14 -1.99 -14.06 9.22
N ALA A 15 -2.12 -14.05 10.54
CA ALA A 15 -2.48 -12.87 11.32
C ALA A 15 -1.88 -12.94 12.72
N VAL A 16 -1.50 -11.79 13.28
CA VAL A 16 -0.99 -11.74 14.65
C VAL A 16 -2.13 -12.02 15.63
N GLY A 17 -1.89 -12.90 16.60
CA GLY A 17 -2.85 -13.23 17.67
C GLY A 17 -3.80 -14.38 17.35
N THR A 18 -3.73 -14.99 16.16
CA THR A 18 -4.49 -16.22 15.85
C THR A 18 -3.76 -17.49 16.30
N GLU A 19 -2.43 -17.44 16.40
CA GLU A 19 -1.57 -18.52 16.85
C GLU A 19 -0.59 -18.03 17.93
N PRO A 20 -0.06 -18.92 18.80
CA PRO A 20 0.90 -18.54 19.84
C PRO A 20 2.19 -17.91 19.29
N GLU A 21 2.59 -18.34 18.10
CA GLU A 21 3.74 -17.83 17.37
C GLU A 21 3.27 -17.30 16.02
N ALA A 22 3.72 -16.11 15.64
CA ALA A 22 3.40 -15.52 14.35
C ALA A 22 4.56 -15.76 13.38
N GLU A 23 4.29 -16.46 12.28
CA GLU A 23 5.23 -16.50 11.17
C GLU A 23 5.31 -15.10 10.53
N VAL A 24 6.52 -14.56 10.37
CA VAL A 24 6.77 -13.24 9.77
C VAL A 24 7.82 -13.31 8.66
N ASP A 25 7.61 -12.53 7.60
CA ASP A 25 8.58 -12.41 6.51
C ASP A 25 9.53 -11.25 6.83
N VAL A 26 10.83 -11.54 6.89
CA VAL A 26 11.86 -10.55 7.24
C VAL A 26 12.75 -10.29 6.03
N GLY A 27 12.96 -9.01 5.73
CA GLY A 27 13.83 -8.57 4.66
C GLY A 27 14.51 -7.25 4.98
N CYS A 28 15.67 -7.03 4.36
CA CYS A 28 16.38 -5.76 4.41
C CYS A 28 16.69 -5.29 2.99
N ARG A 29 16.54 -3.98 2.75
CA ARG A 29 16.89 -3.30 1.51
C ARG A 29 17.54 -1.96 1.88
N ALA A 30 18.63 -1.61 1.20
CA ALA A 30 19.23 -0.30 1.34
C ALA A 30 18.43 0.71 0.50
N LEU A 31 18.15 1.89 1.07
CA LEU A 31 17.55 3.00 0.34
C LEU A 31 18.64 3.86 -0.27
N LEU A 32 18.58 4.04 -1.59
CA LEU A 32 19.45 4.93 -2.35
C LEU A 32 18.81 6.32 -2.47
N PRO A 33 19.60 7.39 -2.66
CA PRO A 33 19.05 8.71 -2.92
C PRO A 33 18.08 8.70 -4.11
N GLY A 34 16.90 9.30 -3.91
CA GLY A 34 15.81 9.29 -4.88
C GLY A 34 14.84 8.10 -4.77
N ASP A 35 15.15 7.09 -3.96
CA ASP A 35 14.21 6.00 -3.71
C ASP A 35 13.01 6.49 -2.90
N GLN A 36 11.86 5.89 -3.18
CA GLN A 36 10.63 6.12 -2.45
C GLN A 36 10.03 4.79 -2.04
N VAL A 37 9.53 4.72 -0.81
CA VAL A 37 8.87 3.52 -0.28
C VAL A 37 7.45 3.88 0.11
N VAL A 38 6.50 3.14 -0.46
CA VAL A 38 5.09 3.21 -0.07
C VAL A 38 4.73 1.95 0.70
N LEU A 39 4.27 2.13 1.93
CA LEU A 39 3.61 1.08 2.71
C LEU A 39 2.14 1.44 2.81
N CYS A 40 1.24 0.50 2.54
CA CYS A 40 -0.18 0.75 2.59
C CYS A 40 -0.96 -0.50 2.99
N THR A 41 -2.20 -0.29 3.45
CA THR A 41 -3.17 -1.38 3.62
C THR A 41 -3.78 -1.76 2.28
N ASP A 42 -4.41 -2.94 2.25
CA ASP A 42 -5.20 -3.41 1.11
C ASP A 42 -6.33 -2.44 0.74
N GLY A 43 -6.82 -1.64 1.68
CA GLY A 43 -7.72 -0.51 1.44
C GLY A 43 -7.23 0.45 0.34
N LEU A 44 -5.91 0.58 0.09
CA LEU A 44 -5.38 1.34 -1.06
C LEU A 44 -5.31 0.48 -2.33
N THR A 45 -4.62 -0.65 -2.26
CA THR A 45 -4.31 -1.49 -3.43
C THR A 45 -5.52 -2.23 -4.01
N ASN A 46 -6.63 -2.29 -3.27
CA ASN A 46 -7.92 -2.75 -3.78
C ASN A 46 -8.49 -1.82 -4.86
N PHE A 47 -8.06 -0.56 -4.93
CA PHE A 47 -8.58 0.46 -5.83
C PHE A 47 -7.54 1.11 -6.75
N LEU A 48 -6.26 1.06 -6.37
CA LEU A 48 -5.15 1.60 -7.16
C LEU A 48 -4.15 0.49 -7.50
N THR A 49 -3.62 0.52 -8.72
CA THR A 49 -2.54 -0.37 -9.13
C THR A 49 -1.19 0.10 -8.57
N GLY A 50 -0.21 -0.81 -8.51
CA GLY A 50 1.17 -0.44 -8.14
C GLY A 50 1.77 0.62 -9.06
N GLU A 51 1.41 0.62 -10.34
CA GLU A 51 1.86 1.64 -11.31
C GLU A 51 1.29 3.03 -11.00
N GLU A 52 0.00 3.11 -10.64
CA GLU A 52 -0.63 4.37 -10.24
C GLU A 52 -0.02 4.93 -8.96
N ILE A 53 0.27 4.05 -7.99
CA ILE A 53 0.93 4.43 -6.74
C ILE A 53 2.35 4.94 -7.02
N ALA A 54 3.12 4.22 -7.84
CA ALA A 54 4.48 4.62 -8.21
C ALA A 54 4.50 5.94 -8.99
N ALA A 55 3.56 6.13 -9.92
CA ALA A 55 3.44 7.37 -10.68
C ALA A 55 3.14 8.57 -9.76
N ALA A 56 2.23 8.41 -8.80
CA ALA A 56 1.94 9.46 -7.83
C ALA A 56 3.15 9.79 -6.95
N ALA A 57 3.84 8.76 -6.42
CA ALA A 57 5.03 8.96 -5.58
C ALA A 57 6.14 9.71 -6.33
N THR A 58 6.40 9.33 -7.58
CA THR A 58 7.49 9.87 -8.40
C THR A 58 7.13 11.16 -9.15
N ALA A 59 5.90 11.67 -9.02
CA ALA A 59 5.45 12.91 -9.66
C ALA A 59 6.14 14.18 -9.15
N GLY A 60 6.88 14.08 -8.03
CA GLY A 60 7.70 15.17 -7.52
C GLY A 60 7.02 16.08 -6.50
N ALA A 61 5.76 15.83 -6.17
CA ALA A 61 4.98 16.60 -5.19
C ALA A 61 5.52 16.45 -3.75
N ASP A 62 5.01 17.27 -2.84
CA ASP A 62 5.26 17.11 -1.41
C ASP A 62 4.74 15.74 -0.91
N PRO A 63 5.43 15.09 0.05
CA PRO A 63 5.00 13.78 0.54
C PRO A 63 3.59 13.76 1.13
N ASP A 64 3.19 14.80 1.87
CA ASP A 64 1.86 14.86 2.49
C ASP A 64 0.77 15.03 1.43
N GLU A 65 1.04 15.85 0.40
CA GLU A 65 0.16 16.01 -0.75
C GLU A 65 0.00 14.70 -1.54
N THR A 66 1.11 13.99 -1.75
CA THR A 66 1.12 12.69 -2.43
C THR A 66 0.27 11.66 -1.68
N VAL A 67 0.48 11.53 -0.36
CA VAL A 67 -0.30 10.61 0.48
C VAL A 67 -1.78 10.97 0.46
N LYS A 68 -2.10 12.27 0.59
CA LYS A 68 -3.48 12.75 0.52
C LYS A 68 -4.12 12.43 -0.83
N TYR A 69 -3.42 12.66 -1.93
CA TYR A 69 -3.88 12.35 -3.27
C TYR A 69 -4.21 10.87 -3.44
N LEU A 70 -3.31 9.98 -2.99
CA LEU A 70 -3.52 8.52 -3.04
C LEU A 70 -4.77 8.09 -2.27
N ILE A 71 -4.95 8.62 -1.05
CA ILE A 71 -6.12 8.35 -0.21
C ILE A 71 -7.40 8.84 -0.88
N ASP A 72 -7.41 10.07 -1.39
CA ASP A 72 -8.58 10.68 -2.03
C ASP A 72 -8.95 9.93 -3.32
N LEU A 73 -7.96 9.50 -4.11
CA LEU A 73 -8.18 8.68 -5.32
C LEU A 73 -8.82 7.33 -4.98
N ALA A 74 -8.35 6.64 -3.94
CA ALA A 74 -8.94 5.38 -3.49
C ALA A 74 -10.36 5.56 -2.97
N LYS A 75 -10.61 6.59 -2.15
CA LYS A 75 -11.96 6.93 -1.66
C LYS A 75 -12.93 7.17 -2.81
N ASN A 76 -12.52 7.93 -3.82
CA ASN A 76 -13.36 8.24 -4.98
C ASN A 76 -13.70 7.00 -5.83
N ARG A 77 -12.90 5.93 -5.76
CA ARG A 77 -13.14 4.66 -6.47
C ARG A 77 -14.01 3.66 -5.68
N GLY A 78 -14.62 4.11 -4.59
CA GLY A 78 -15.48 3.28 -3.73
C GLY A 78 -14.79 2.84 -2.45
N GLY A 79 -13.93 3.68 -1.85
CA GLY A 79 -13.21 3.37 -0.61
C GLY A 79 -14.15 3.20 0.59
N PHE A 80 -14.69 1.99 0.74
CA PHE A 80 -15.56 1.57 1.84
C PHE A 80 -14.77 1.00 3.04
N ASP A 81 -13.45 0.90 2.92
CA ASP A 81 -12.56 0.30 3.92
C ASP A 81 -11.56 1.33 4.48
N ASN A 82 -10.88 0.97 5.57
CA ASN A 82 -9.85 1.78 6.18
C ASN A 82 -8.60 1.83 5.28
N ILE A 83 -8.25 3.05 4.85
CA ILE A 83 -7.08 3.31 4.03
C ILE A 83 -5.99 3.90 4.91
N THR A 84 -4.86 3.19 5.03
CA THR A 84 -3.65 3.70 5.68
C THR A 84 -2.50 3.68 4.69
N VAL A 85 -1.75 4.78 4.62
CA VAL A 85 -0.60 4.93 3.72
C VAL A 85 0.53 5.62 4.47
N ILE A 86 1.75 5.12 4.28
CA ILE A 86 3.00 5.74 4.71
C ILE A 86 3.87 5.89 3.47
N LEU A 87 4.38 7.10 3.25
CA LEU A 87 5.38 7.40 2.23
C LEU A 87 6.69 7.77 2.92
N ILE A 88 7.76 7.05 2.56
CA ILE A 88 9.13 7.42 2.90
C ILE A 88 9.74 8.01 1.64
N ASP A 89 10.14 9.26 1.74
CA ASP A 89 10.74 10.01 0.64
C ASP A 89 12.23 10.23 0.93
N ASN A 90 13.11 9.65 0.11
CA ASN A 90 14.57 9.74 0.24
C ASN A 90 15.21 10.55 -0.89
N ARG A 91 14.45 11.51 -1.43
CA ARG A 91 14.93 12.49 -2.42
C ARG A 91 15.88 13.53 -1.81
#